data_AF-A0AAD7IND1-F1
#
_entry.id   AF-A0AAD7IND1-F1
#
_cell.length_a   1.000
_cell.length_b   1.000
_cell.length_c   1.000
_cell.angle_alpha   90.00
_cell.angle_beta   90.00
_cell.angle_gamma   90.00
#
_symmetry.space_group_name_H-M   'P 1'
#
loop_
_entity.id
_entity.type
_entity.pdbx_description
1 polymer ?
#
loop_
_entity_poly.entity_id
_entity_poly.type
_entity_poly.pdbx_seq_one_letter_code
_entity_poly.pdbx_strand_id
1 'polypeptide(L)'
;MGRGGEAADWTSDPKDSENLIRFFHRERQRLGDGGNPDKQLLNDAAAHLLSLGAPKHGGPKTPDTIRSRWATLRKLDDYIEQALQKNYPGTSGWTYTHELGFNITPESMDAWRTFLKAGNSHFKPFANKGWDL
;
A
#
# COMPACT_ATOMS: atom_id res chain seq x y z
N MET A 1 4.66 -33.62 -9.22
CA MET A 1 4.78 -33.11 -7.84
C MET A 1 5.01 -31.61 -7.92
N GLY A 2 4.07 -30.80 -7.43
CA GLY A 2 4.01 -29.36 -7.67
C GLY A 2 5.09 -28.60 -6.90
N ARG A 3 5.93 -27.84 -7.63
CA ARG A 3 6.73 -26.76 -7.02
C ARG A 3 5.83 -25.54 -6.87
N GLY A 4 5.01 -25.52 -5.82
CA GLY A 4 4.35 -24.29 -5.39
C GLY A 4 5.42 -23.40 -4.76
N GLY A 5 6.00 -22.48 -5.53
CA GLY A 5 6.83 -21.43 -4.94
C GLY A 5 6.00 -20.64 -3.93
N GLU A 6 6.53 -20.40 -2.74
CA GLU A 6 5.85 -19.60 -1.72
C GLU A 6 5.45 -18.24 -2.30
N ALA A 7 4.25 -17.76 -1.96
CA ALA A 7 3.80 -16.44 -2.38
C ALA A 7 4.67 -15.35 -1.74
N ALA A 8 4.90 -14.25 -2.46
CA ALA A 8 5.60 -13.09 -1.92
C ALA A 8 4.83 -12.50 -0.73
N ASP A 9 5.48 -12.41 0.42
CA ASP A 9 4.92 -11.78 1.63
C ASP A 9 5.37 -10.33 1.74
N TRP A 10 4.42 -9.39 1.66
CA TRP A 10 4.67 -7.95 1.74
C TRP A 10 4.30 -7.34 3.10
N THR A 11 3.84 -8.17 4.03
CA THR A 11 3.19 -7.75 5.28
C THR A 11 4.01 -8.06 6.52
N SER A 12 4.80 -9.14 6.52
CA SER A 12 5.60 -9.50 7.69
C SER A 12 6.84 -8.63 7.90
N ASP A 13 7.38 -7.99 6.85
CA ASP A 13 8.44 -6.98 6.98
C ASP A 13 8.00 -5.68 6.29
N PRO A 14 7.58 -4.64 7.06
CA PRO A 14 7.18 -3.35 6.50
C PRO A 14 8.27 -2.69 5.64
N LYS A 15 9.55 -3.00 5.90
CA LYS A 15 10.69 -2.46 5.17
C LYS A 15 10.68 -2.87 3.70
N ASP A 16 10.09 -4.01 3.33
CA ASP A 16 9.99 -4.42 1.92
C ASP A 16 9.15 -3.41 1.12
N SER A 17 8.05 -2.93 1.70
CA SER A 17 7.20 -1.92 1.05
C SER A 17 7.89 -0.56 1.05
N GLU A 18 8.50 -0.16 2.16
CA GLU A 18 9.25 1.10 2.26
C GLU A 18 10.40 1.19 1.25
N ASN A 19 11.20 0.12 1.14
CA ASN A 19 12.29 0.06 0.17
C ASN A 19 11.77 0.09 -1.27
N LEU A 20 10.64 -0.54 -1.55
CA LEU A 20 10.00 -0.46 -2.86
C LEU A 20 9.57 0.96 -3.21
N ILE A 21 8.96 1.67 -2.25
CA ILE A 21 8.53 3.06 -2.42
C ILE A 21 9.73 3.97 -2.63
N ARG A 22 10.78 3.82 -1.81
CA ARG A 22 12.04 4.58 -1.96
C ARG A 22 12.69 4.35 -3.31
N PHE A 23 12.67 3.11 -3.81
CA PHE A 23 13.18 2.78 -5.13
C PHE A 23 12.39 3.53 -6.22
N PHE A 24 11.07 3.40 -6.25
CA PHE A 24 10.26 4.08 -7.27
C PHE A 24 10.26 5.61 -7.14
N HIS A 25 10.42 6.15 -5.93
CA HIS A 25 10.59 7.58 -5.72
C HIS A 25 11.91 8.08 -6.33
N ARG A 26 13.01 7.33 -6.17
CA ARG A 26 14.31 7.63 -6.81
C ARG A 26 14.21 7.55 -8.32
N GLU A 27 13.58 6.49 -8.83
CA GLU A 27 13.42 6.23 -10.26
C GLU A 27 12.18 6.92 -10.85
N ARG A 28 11.59 7.93 -10.17
CA ARG A 28 10.32 8.57 -10.58
C ARG A 28 10.30 9.06 -12.01
N GLN A 29 11.45 9.47 -12.55
CA GLN A 29 11.60 9.96 -13.92
C GLN A 29 11.42 8.86 -14.97
N ARG A 30 11.56 7.58 -14.56
CA ARG A 30 11.36 6.40 -15.40
C ARG A 30 9.96 5.81 -15.26
N LEU A 31 9.16 6.30 -14.31
CA LEU A 31 7.75 5.95 -14.26
C LEU A 31 7.06 6.64 -15.44
N GLY A 32 6.29 5.87 -16.22
CA GLY A 32 5.51 6.46 -17.31
C GLY A 32 4.39 7.36 -16.79
N ASP A 33 3.73 8.07 -17.70
CA ASP A 33 2.55 8.87 -17.38
C ASP A 33 1.51 8.03 -16.64
N GLY A 34 1.12 8.48 -15.46
CA GLY A 34 0.24 7.74 -14.53
C GLY A 34 0.97 6.84 -13.53
N GLY A 35 2.29 6.95 -13.38
CA GLY A 35 3.05 6.32 -12.28
C GLY A 35 3.23 4.81 -12.42
N ASN A 36 3.12 4.27 -13.64
CA ASN A 36 3.26 2.84 -13.90
C ASN A 36 4.71 2.50 -14.31
N PRO A 37 5.34 1.49 -13.69
CA PRO A 37 6.65 1.03 -14.08
C PRO A 37 6.58 0.12 -15.30
N ASP A 38 7.55 0.26 -16.21
CA ASP A 38 7.73 -0.68 -17.31
C ASP A 38 8.36 -2.02 -16.84
N LYS A 39 8.54 -2.95 -17.77
CA LYS A 39 9.13 -4.27 -17.46
C LYS A 39 10.57 -4.16 -16.95
N GLN A 40 11.36 -3.24 -17.49
CA GLN A 40 12.77 -3.10 -17.10
C GLN A 40 12.88 -2.55 -15.69
N LEU A 41 12.12 -1.51 -15.37
CA LEU A 41 12.09 -0.90 -14.06
C LEU A 41 11.58 -1.87 -12.98
N LEU A 42 10.64 -2.75 -13.32
CA LEU A 42 10.21 -3.83 -12.42
C LEU A 42 11.29 -4.88 -12.16
N ASN A 43 12.11 -5.22 -13.17
CA ASN A 43 13.26 -6.10 -12.98
C ASN A 43 14.33 -5.43 -12.12
N ASP A 44 14.60 -4.15 -12.36
CA ASP A 44 15.55 -3.35 -11.57
C ASP A 44 15.09 -3.27 -10.10
N ALA A 45 13.78 -3.08 -9.85
CA ALA A 45 13.20 -3.09 -8.52
C ALA A 45 13.37 -4.45 -7.83
N ALA A 46 13.15 -5.56 -8.56
CA ALA A 46 13.34 -6.91 -8.02
C ALA A 46 14.80 -7.17 -7.65
N ALA A 47 15.74 -6.75 -8.51
CA ALA A 47 17.17 -6.86 -8.24
C ALA A 47 17.59 -5.99 -7.05
N HIS A 48 17.02 -4.79 -6.91
CA HIS A 48 17.26 -3.90 -5.78
C HIS A 48 16.77 -4.50 -4.47
N LEU A 49 15.52 -5.01 -4.41
CA LEU A 49 15.01 -5.64 -3.20
C LEU A 49 15.83 -6.88 -2.81
N LEU A 50 16.27 -7.66 -3.80
CA LEU A 50 17.13 -8.82 -3.55
C LEU A 50 18.51 -8.42 -3.01
N SER A 51 19.08 -7.29 -3.45
CA SER A 51 20.38 -6.82 -2.96
C SER A 51 20.36 -6.30 -1.52
N LEU A 52 19.16 -5.96 -1.01
CA LEU A 52 18.95 -5.60 0.40
C LEU A 52 18.86 -6.84 1.32
N GLY A 53 18.70 -8.03 0.74
CA GLY A 53 18.69 -9.31 1.45
C GLY A 53 17.67 -10.30 0.88
N ALA A 54 17.85 -11.58 1.21
CA ALA A 54 16.83 -12.59 0.91
C ALA A 54 15.55 -12.31 1.72
N PRO A 55 14.36 -12.60 1.16
CA PRO A 55 13.10 -12.51 1.91
C PRO A 55 13.18 -13.33 3.20
N LYS A 56 12.90 -12.70 4.34
CA LYS A 56 12.81 -13.40 5.62
C LYS A 56 11.55 -14.25 5.72
N HIS A 57 10.51 -13.87 4.97
CA HIS A 57 9.21 -14.52 4.93
C HIS A 57 8.69 -14.56 3.49
N GLY A 58 8.02 -15.65 3.15
CA GLY A 58 7.43 -15.87 1.83
C GLY A 58 8.46 -16.00 0.70
N GLY A 59 7.97 -16.05 -0.52
CA GLY A 59 8.80 -16.20 -1.72
C GLY A 59 9.42 -14.90 -2.23
N PRO A 60 10.22 -15.01 -3.30
CA PRO A 60 10.90 -13.87 -3.93
C PRO A 60 9.93 -12.78 -4.39
N LYS A 61 10.35 -11.52 -4.25
CA LYS A 61 9.63 -10.36 -4.79
C LYS A 61 9.88 -10.25 -6.30
N THR A 62 9.13 -11.04 -7.08
CA THR A 62 9.22 -11.05 -8.53
C THR A 62 8.63 -9.77 -9.14
N PRO A 63 8.98 -9.42 -10.39
CA PRO A 63 8.39 -8.29 -11.11
C PRO A 63 6.86 -8.21 -11.05
N ASP A 64 6.16 -9.35 -11.15
CA ASP A 64 4.69 -9.38 -11.13
C ASP A 64 4.10 -9.11 -9.74
N THR A 65 4.76 -9.62 -8.68
CA THR A 65 4.34 -9.34 -7.30
C THR A 65 4.64 -7.89 -6.92
N ILE A 66 5.75 -7.33 -7.41
CA ILE A 66 6.10 -5.92 -7.26
C ILE A 66 5.08 -5.03 -7.97
N ARG A 67 4.74 -5.34 -9.23
CA ARG A 67 3.73 -4.58 -9.98
C ARG A 67 2.40 -4.53 -9.23
N SER A 68 1.93 -5.70 -8.77
CA SER A 68 0.69 -5.82 -7.99
C SER A 68 0.77 -5.00 -6.70
N ARG A 69 1.88 -5.12 -5.96
CA ARG A 69 2.08 -4.38 -4.71
C ARG A 69 2.13 -2.87 -4.94
N TRP A 70 2.86 -2.40 -5.94
CA TRP A 70 2.93 -0.98 -6.30
C TRP A 70 1.57 -0.41 -6.67
N ALA A 71 0.78 -1.14 -7.46
CA ALA A 71 -0.58 -0.74 -7.78
C ALA A 71 -1.47 -0.62 -6.52
N THR A 72 -1.33 -1.52 -5.55
CA THR A 72 -2.01 -1.40 -4.26
C THR A 72 -1.54 -0.17 -3.47
N LEU A 73 -0.22 0.05 -3.37
CA LEU A 73 0.34 1.17 -2.61
C LEU A 73 -0.11 2.52 -3.17
N ARG A 74 -0.09 2.70 -4.50
CA ARG A 74 -0.59 3.94 -5.12
C ARG A 74 -2.07 4.16 -4.89
N LYS A 75 -2.90 3.12 -5.01
CA LYS A 75 -4.33 3.23 -4.69
C LYS A 75 -4.56 3.66 -3.25
N LEU A 76 -3.77 3.12 -2.31
CA LEU A 76 -3.86 3.51 -0.89
C LEU A 76 -3.47 4.98 -0.70
N ASP A 77 -2.41 5.45 -1.37
CA ASP A 77 -1.99 6.85 -1.37
C ASP A 77 -3.12 7.76 -1.90
N ASP A 78 -3.69 7.44 -3.07
CA ASP A 78 -4.82 8.18 -3.65
C ASP A 78 -6.02 8.25 -2.68
N TYR A 79 -6.30 7.18 -1.93
CA TYR A 79 -7.38 7.16 -0.94
C TYR A 79 -7.07 8.03 0.27
N ILE A 80 -5.82 8.04 0.74
CA ILE A 80 -5.37 8.90 1.84
C ILE A 80 -5.47 10.37 1.42
N GLU A 81 -5.00 10.72 0.22
CA GLU A 81 -5.12 12.08 -0.31
C GLU A 81 -6.58 12.53 -0.39
N GLN A 82 -7.48 11.68 -0.91
CA GLN A 82 -8.91 11.98 -0.96
C GLN A 82 -9.53 12.16 0.44
N ALA A 83 -9.11 11.35 1.41
CA ALA A 83 -9.54 11.48 2.80
C ALA A 83 -9.07 12.79 3.43
N LEU A 84 -7.80 13.17 3.22
CA LEU A 84 -7.20 14.42 3.71
C LEU A 84 -7.85 15.66 3.10
N GLN A 85 -8.17 15.61 1.81
CA GLN A 85 -8.84 16.71 1.11
C GLN A 85 -10.31 16.88 1.52
N LYS A 86 -10.83 16.09 2.47
CA LYS A 86 -12.25 16.04 2.90
C LYS A 86 -13.24 15.85 1.73
N ASN A 87 -12.74 15.42 0.57
CA ASN A 87 -13.51 15.27 -0.66
C ASN A 87 -14.09 13.86 -0.80
N TYR A 88 -13.79 12.94 0.13
CA TYR A 88 -14.35 11.59 0.09
C TYR A 88 -15.80 11.58 0.62
N PRO A 89 -16.80 11.28 -0.22
CA PRO A 89 -18.19 11.20 0.24
C PRO A 89 -18.31 10.05 1.26
N GLY A 90 -18.70 10.40 2.49
CA GLY A 90 -18.90 9.42 3.57
C GLY A 90 -17.88 9.46 4.71
N THR A 91 -16.83 10.30 4.64
CA THR A 91 -15.93 10.57 5.78
C THR A 91 -16.34 11.80 6.60
N SER A 92 -17.47 12.44 6.27
CA SER A 92 -18.03 13.59 6.99
C SER A 92 -18.39 13.22 8.43
N GLY A 93 -17.41 13.31 9.32
CA GLY A 93 -17.52 12.88 10.73
C GLY A 93 -16.23 12.29 11.29
N TRP A 94 -15.30 11.85 10.44
CA TRP A 94 -13.98 11.36 10.86
C TRP A 94 -12.88 12.29 10.38
N THR A 95 -11.95 12.61 11.27
CA THR A 95 -10.72 13.32 10.90
C THR A 95 -9.65 12.27 10.62
N TYR A 96 -9.02 12.35 9.44
CA TYR A 96 -7.84 11.56 9.11
C TYR A 96 -6.58 12.39 9.37
N THR A 97 -5.56 11.77 9.96
CA THR A 97 -4.19 12.32 10.03
C THR A 97 -3.21 11.23 9.61
N HIS A 98 -2.04 11.62 9.07
CA HIS A 98 -1.00 10.64 8.70
C HIS A 98 -0.55 9.79 9.90
N GLU A 99 -0.46 10.38 11.09
CA GLU A 99 0.05 9.72 12.30
C GLU A 99 -0.98 8.76 12.93
N LEU A 100 -2.26 9.16 13.01
CA LEU A 100 -3.28 8.44 13.77
C LEU A 100 -4.35 7.78 12.90
N GLY A 101 -4.36 8.04 11.59
CA GLY A 101 -5.37 7.55 10.68
C GLY A 101 -6.72 8.23 10.93
N PHE A 102 -7.82 7.54 10.61
CA PHE A 102 -9.16 8.00 10.97
C PHE A 102 -9.38 7.87 12.48
N ASN A 103 -9.76 8.98 13.12
CA ASN A 103 -10.15 9.00 14.52
C ASN A 103 -11.54 8.36 14.72
N ILE A 104 -11.57 7.03 14.86
CA ILE A 104 -12.80 6.25 15.08
C ILE A 104 -13.02 6.05 16.58
N THR A 105 -14.03 6.72 17.11
CA THR A 105 -14.47 6.58 18.51
C THR A 105 -15.41 5.39 18.69
N PRO A 106 -15.61 4.87 19.92
CA PRO A 106 -16.60 3.81 20.18
C PRO A 106 -18.01 4.17 19.68
N GLU A 107 -18.44 5.43 19.83
CA GLU A 107 -19.78 5.88 19.40
C GLU A 107 -19.93 5.89 17.87
N SER A 108 -18.84 6.05 17.13
CA SER A 108 -18.84 6.10 15.66
C SER A 108 -18.48 4.76 15.02
N MET A 109 -18.27 3.70 15.81
CA MET A 109 -17.84 2.39 15.31
C MET A 109 -18.89 1.72 14.40
N ASP A 110 -20.18 1.87 14.68
CA ASP A 110 -21.24 1.34 13.82
C ASP A 110 -21.36 2.08 12.48
N ALA A 111 -21.18 3.41 12.51
CA ALA A 111 -21.07 4.21 11.29
C ALA A 111 -19.85 3.78 10.47
N TRP A 112 -18.70 3.52 11.12
CA TRP A 112 -17.49 3.03 10.47
C TRP A 112 -17.70 1.66 9.82
N ARG A 113 -18.34 0.72 10.52
CA ARG A 113 -18.67 -0.61 9.96
C ARG A 113 -19.60 -0.50 8.76
N THR A 114 -20.57 0.39 8.81
CA THR A 114 -21.50 0.64 7.70
C THR A 114 -20.77 1.24 6.51
N PHE A 115 -19.89 2.21 6.75
CA PHE A 115 -19.02 2.79 5.73
C PHE A 115 -18.16 1.73 5.04
N LEU A 116 -17.49 0.85 5.79
CA LEU A 116 -16.70 -0.25 5.23
C LEU A 116 -17.54 -1.22 4.39
N LYS A 117 -18.77 -1.53 4.82
CA LYS A 117 -19.72 -2.39 4.09
C LYS A 117 -20.24 -1.75 2.80
N ALA A 118 -20.26 -0.43 2.71
CA ALA A 118 -20.70 0.31 1.52
C ALA A 118 -19.67 0.31 0.37
N GLY A 119 -18.63 -0.53 0.43
CA GLY A 119 -17.58 -0.63 -0.58
C GLY A 119 -16.25 0.00 -0.17
N ASN A 120 -16.19 0.63 1.01
CA ASN A 120 -15.02 1.37 1.48
C ASN A 120 -14.05 0.49 2.32
N SER A 121 -14.07 -0.83 2.09
CA SER A 121 -13.31 -1.81 2.87
C SER A 121 -11.79 -1.60 2.82
N HIS A 122 -11.29 -0.92 1.79
CA HIS A 122 -9.89 -0.53 1.63
C HIS A 122 -9.43 0.49 2.69
N PHE A 123 -10.34 1.20 3.35
CA PHE A 123 -9.99 2.09 4.47
C PHE A 123 -9.87 1.38 5.82
N LYS A 124 -10.26 0.11 5.91
CA LYS A 124 -10.19 -0.70 7.13
C LYS A 124 -8.82 -0.65 7.84
N PRO A 125 -7.67 -0.70 7.12
CA PRO A 125 -6.36 -0.64 7.76
C PRO A 125 -6.04 0.70 8.44
N PHE A 126 -6.80 1.76 8.12
CA PHE A 126 -6.56 3.12 8.60
C PHE A 126 -7.44 3.54 9.79
N ALA A 127 -8.22 2.62 10.36
CA ALA A 127 -9.01 2.89 11.55
C ALA A 127 -8.09 3.01 12.77
N ASN A 128 -7.97 4.20 13.36
CA ASN A 128 -7.07 4.50 14.48
C ASN A 128 -5.62 4.06 14.24
N LYS A 129 -5.22 4.00 12.97
CA LYS A 129 -3.88 3.63 12.55
C LYS A 129 -3.47 4.53 11.40
N GLY A 130 -2.47 5.35 11.65
CA GLY A 130 -1.83 6.17 10.64
C GLY A 130 -1.17 5.34 9.55
N TRP A 131 -0.81 6.04 8.50
CA TRP A 131 0.03 5.52 7.44
C TRP A 131 1.31 6.36 7.41
N ASP A 132 2.29 5.90 8.19
CA ASP A 132 3.61 6.47 8.30
C ASP A 132 4.46 5.86 7.17
N LEU A 133 4.44 6.51 6.00
CA LEU A 133 5.27 6.18 4.85
C LEU A 133 6.14 7.38 4.48
#